data_AF-A0A5C8G7F7-F1
#
_entry.id   AF-A0A5C8G7F7-F1
#
_cell.length_a   1.000
_cell.length_b   1.000
_cell.length_c   1.000
_cell.angle_alpha   90.00
_cell.angle_beta   90.00
_cell.angle_gamma   90.00
#
_symmetry.space_group_name_H-M   'P 1'
#
loop_
_entity.id
_entity.type
_entity.pdbx_description
1 polymer ?
#
loop_
_entity_poly.entity_id
_entity_poly.type
_entity_poly.pdbx_seq_one_letter_code
_entity_poly.pdbx_strand_id
1 'polypeptide(L)'
;MITQICALSQKTFILFFIISMVVFAKVEKIEDEFDGTYYYQTEHFYIANGMKMPYPEYRFRTTKTKDNHRIVMELNVISLGLVAVDDNNKVRIRCENGNIVVLDYETTFSYKGKSFGFMGSGNEAIKCIAILTEADIEALLSGINMIRIEIKNEFTNFNASKKDAKKLIKILNEIIKKVEEDKK
;
A
#
# COMPACT_ATOMS: atom_id res chain seq x y z
N MET A 1 11.33 -47.85 -22.68
CA MET A 1 10.67 -46.52 -22.73
C MET A 1 10.48 -46.02 -21.30
N ILE A 2 11.58 -45.71 -20.58
CA ILE A 2 11.57 -45.26 -19.18
C ILE A 2 12.62 -44.16 -19.06
N THR A 3 12.41 -43.03 -19.76
CA THR A 3 13.39 -41.93 -19.76
C THR A 3 12.76 -40.55 -19.86
N GLN A 4 11.46 -40.42 -19.57
CA GLN A 4 10.77 -39.12 -19.62
C GLN A 4 10.16 -38.65 -18.29
N ILE A 5 10.18 -39.46 -17.22
CA ILE A 5 9.54 -39.07 -15.95
C ILE A 5 10.48 -38.23 -15.04
N CYS A 6 11.80 -38.31 -15.20
CA CYS A 6 12.74 -37.58 -14.34
C CYS A 6 12.94 -36.10 -14.67
N ALA A 7 12.53 -35.61 -15.85
CA ALA A 7 12.74 -34.20 -16.24
C ALA A 7 11.62 -33.26 -15.76
N LEU A 8 10.47 -33.81 -15.33
CA LEU A 8 9.31 -33.03 -14.89
C LEU A 8 9.40 -32.65 -13.40
N SER A 9 10.22 -33.33 -12.60
CA SER A 9 10.34 -33.05 -11.16
C SER A 9 11.26 -31.87 -10.88
N GLN A 10 12.37 -31.71 -11.61
CA GLN A 10 13.37 -30.69 -11.29
C GLN A 10 12.92 -29.25 -11.65
N LYS A 11 12.22 -29.07 -12.78
CA LYS A 11 11.69 -27.74 -13.19
C LYS A 11 10.52 -27.29 -12.31
N THR A 12 9.68 -28.22 -11.87
CA THR A 12 8.56 -27.93 -10.97
C THR A 12 9.06 -27.62 -9.55
N PHE A 13 10.12 -28.29 -9.10
CA PHE A 13 10.76 -28.01 -7.80
C PHE A 13 11.47 -26.67 -7.78
N ILE A 14 12.15 -26.26 -8.87
CA ILE A 14 12.78 -24.94 -8.99
C ILE A 14 11.72 -23.82 -9.02
N LEU A 15 10.55 -24.06 -9.65
CA LEU A 15 9.45 -23.10 -9.63
C LEU A 15 8.89 -22.91 -8.21
N PHE A 16 8.76 -23.99 -7.42
CA PHE A 16 8.38 -23.91 -6.00
C PHE A 16 9.46 -23.25 -5.11
N PHE A 17 10.74 -23.46 -5.42
CA PHE A 17 11.86 -22.89 -4.64
C PHE A 17 12.09 -21.39 -4.93
N ILE A 18 11.80 -20.93 -6.15
CA ILE A 18 11.80 -19.49 -6.48
C ILE A 18 10.61 -18.79 -5.82
N ILE A 19 9.48 -19.48 -5.63
CA ILE A 19 8.33 -18.97 -4.87
C ILE A 19 8.66 -18.87 -3.36
N SER A 20 9.54 -19.70 -2.82
CA SER A 20 9.90 -19.70 -1.38
C SER A 20 11.03 -18.75 -0.98
N MET A 21 11.82 -18.20 -1.92
CA MET A 21 12.90 -17.24 -1.63
C MET A 21 12.44 -15.77 -1.57
N VAL A 22 11.14 -15.54 -1.61
CA VAL A 22 10.57 -14.22 -1.42
C VAL A 22 10.59 -13.94 0.08
N VAL A 23 11.55 -13.12 0.55
CA VAL A 23 11.51 -12.52 1.90
C VAL A 23 10.18 -11.79 2.03
N PHE A 24 9.15 -12.44 2.56
CA PHE A 24 7.80 -11.87 2.60
C PHE A 24 7.85 -10.60 3.46
N ALA A 25 7.24 -9.50 3.03
CA ALA A 25 7.02 -8.42 3.97
C ALA A 25 6.07 -8.96 5.05
N LYS A 26 6.39 -8.63 6.31
CA LYS A 26 5.69 -9.20 7.45
C LYS A 26 4.28 -8.60 7.49
N VAL A 27 3.26 -9.46 7.46
CA VAL A 27 1.87 -9.10 7.73
C VAL A 27 1.53 -9.56 9.14
N GLU A 28 1.17 -8.63 10.00
CA GLU A 28 0.82 -8.85 11.39
C GLU A 28 -0.70 -8.82 11.57
N LYS A 29 -1.22 -9.68 12.44
CA LYS A 29 -2.59 -9.59 12.93
C LYS A 29 -2.57 -8.73 14.19
N ILE A 30 -3.35 -7.65 14.20
CA ILE A 30 -3.47 -6.73 15.33
C ILE A 30 -4.87 -6.91 15.93
N GLU A 31 -4.89 -7.37 17.17
CA GLU A 31 -6.12 -7.50 17.97
C GLU A 31 -6.49 -6.11 18.51
N ASP A 32 -7.76 -5.73 18.36
CA ASP A 32 -8.36 -4.55 18.97
C ASP A 32 -9.23 -5.00 20.14
N GLU A 33 -8.63 -5.00 21.33
CA GLU A 33 -9.30 -5.45 22.55
C GLU A 33 -10.50 -4.58 22.92
N PHE A 34 -10.54 -3.31 22.52
CA PHE A 34 -11.62 -2.39 22.86
C PHE A 34 -12.92 -2.76 22.15
N ASP A 35 -12.85 -2.93 20.83
CA ASP A 35 -14.01 -3.33 20.02
C ASP A 35 -14.14 -4.86 19.92
N GLY A 36 -13.19 -5.59 20.51
CA GLY A 36 -13.05 -7.05 20.39
C GLY A 36 -12.87 -7.51 18.94
N THR A 37 -12.34 -6.66 18.05
CA THR A 37 -12.13 -6.92 16.61
C THR A 37 -10.65 -7.18 16.32
N TYR A 38 -10.29 -7.39 15.05
CA TYR A 38 -8.90 -7.43 14.64
C TYR A 38 -8.75 -6.89 13.21
N TYR A 39 -7.51 -6.67 12.79
CA TYR A 39 -7.17 -6.35 11.41
C TYR A 39 -5.77 -6.85 11.06
N TYR A 40 -5.50 -7.05 9.78
CA TYR A 40 -4.16 -7.37 9.27
C TYR A 40 -3.45 -6.09 8.85
N GLN A 41 -2.15 -6.02 9.04
CA GLN A 41 -1.34 -4.86 8.66
C GLN A 41 0.04 -5.28 8.19
N THR A 42 0.53 -4.66 7.14
CA THR A 42 1.92 -4.84 6.66
C THR A 42 2.87 -3.93 7.42
N GLU A 43 4.15 -4.29 7.47
CA GLU A 43 5.20 -3.32 7.80
C GLU A 43 5.16 -2.11 6.85
N HIS A 44 5.67 -0.98 7.32
CA HIS A 44 5.83 0.21 6.49
C HIS A 44 6.83 -0.07 5.36
N PHE A 45 6.55 0.48 4.19
CA PHE A 45 7.45 0.39 3.06
C PHE A 45 7.58 1.70 2.32
N TYR A 46 8.79 1.99 1.88
CA TYR A 46 9.09 3.18 1.11
C TYR A 46 9.09 2.87 -0.37
N ILE A 47 8.56 3.80 -1.15
CA ILE A 47 8.66 3.81 -2.60
C ILE A 47 9.41 5.09 -2.98
N ALA A 48 10.58 4.94 -3.64
CA ALA A 48 11.49 6.06 -3.85
C ALA A 48 10.92 7.09 -4.84
N ASN A 49 10.24 6.62 -5.90
CA ASN A 49 9.47 7.42 -6.87
C ASN A 49 10.15 8.71 -7.40
N GLY A 50 11.47 8.80 -7.35
CA GLY A 50 12.18 10.05 -7.69
C GLY A 50 12.00 11.20 -6.69
N MET A 51 11.34 10.98 -5.54
CA MET A 51 11.32 11.93 -4.43
C MET A 51 12.70 11.95 -3.75
N LYS A 52 13.18 13.14 -3.34
CA LYS A 52 14.34 13.22 -2.45
C LYS A 52 13.86 12.98 -1.01
N MET A 53 14.71 12.35 -0.22
CA MET A 53 14.43 12.05 1.20
C MET A 53 13.84 13.28 1.93
N PRO A 54 12.84 13.06 2.82
CA PRO A 54 12.32 11.77 3.24
C PRO A 54 11.33 11.15 2.25
N TYR A 55 11.42 9.83 2.04
CA TYR A 55 10.52 9.10 1.12
C TYR A 55 9.12 8.95 1.71
N PRO A 56 8.07 8.94 0.88
CA PRO A 56 6.72 8.61 1.34
C PRO A 56 6.67 7.19 1.93
N GLU A 57 5.95 7.05 3.02
CA GLU A 57 5.72 5.76 3.69
C GLU A 57 4.37 5.20 3.28
N TYR A 58 4.38 3.96 2.80
CA TYR A 58 3.20 3.21 2.41
C TYR A 58 2.95 2.10 3.40
N ARG A 59 1.69 1.71 3.52
CA ARG A 59 1.26 0.56 4.31
C ARG A 59 -0.05 0.02 3.77
N PHE A 60 -0.22 -1.29 3.78
CA PHE A 60 -1.54 -1.89 3.60
C PHE A 60 -2.04 -2.39 4.95
N ARG A 61 -3.34 -2.26 5.17
CA ARG A 61 -4.03 -2.89 6.30
C ARG A 61 -5.43 -3.33 5.88
N THR A 62 -6.13 -4.08 6.72
CA THR A 62 -7.55 -4.33 6.54
C THR A 62 -8.40 -3.39 7.39
N THR A 63 -9.69 -3.27 7.06
CA THR A 63 -10.69 -2.69 7.97
C THR A 63 -10.89 -3.59 9.18
N LYS A 64 -11.25 -3.01 10.34
CA LYS A 64 -11.50 -3.72 11.60
C LYS A 64 -12.88 -4.41 11.63
N THR A 65 -13.23 -5.08 10.55
CA THR A 65 -14.54 -5.71 10.34
C THR A 65 -14.36 -7.21 10.34
N LYS A 66 -14.81 -7.88 11.43
CA LYS A 66 -14.61 -9.32 11.67
C LYS A 66 -14.99 -10.21 10.50
N ASP A 67 -16.06 -9.88 9.80
CA ASP A 67 -16.64 -10.74 8.77
C ASP A 67 -16.37 -10.24 7.34
N ASN A 68 -15.71 -9.09 7.18
CA ASN A 68 -15.54 -8.47 5.87
C ASN A 68 -14.33 -7.55 5.82
N HIS A 69 -13.14 -8.13 5.88
CA HIS A 69 -11.91 -7.38 5.69
C HIS A 69 -11.83 -6.76 4.29
N ARG A 70 -11.90 -5.42 4.22
CA ARG A 70 -11.55 -4.65 3.03
C ARG A 70 -10.12 -4.16 3.15
N ILE A 71 -9.36 -4.23 2.06
CA ILE A 71 -7.97 -3.75 2.04
C ILE A 71 -7.98 -2.22 1.97
N VAL A 72 -7.16 -1.61 2.83
CA VAL A 72 -6.91 -0.19 2.92
C VAL A 72 -5.46 0.05 2.55
N MET A 73 -5.23 0.98 1.62
CA MET A 73 -3.92 1.55 1.35
C MET A 73 -3.76 2.83 2.15
N GLU A 74 -2.67 2.95 2.89
CA GLU A 74 -2.29 4.16 3.62
C GLU A 74 -0.97 4.70 3.06
N LEU A 75 -0.88 6.02 2.98
CA LEU A 75 0.27 6.74 2.49
C LEU A 75 0.54 7.97 3.36
N ASN A 76 1.71 8.04 3.98
CA ASN A 76 2.18 9.25 4.64
C ASN A 76 3.07 10.04 3.67
N VAL A 77 2.57 11.18 3.19
CA VAL A 77 3.32 12.12 2.38
C VAL A 77 3.89 13.20 3.29
N ILE A 78 5.21 13.37 3.30
CA ILE A 78 5.83 14.44 4.08
C ILE A 78 5.68 15.78 3.35
N SER A 79 4.99 16.72 4.00
CA SER A 79 4.89 18.11 3.59
C SER A 79 5.96 18.92 4.31
N LEU A 80 6.76 19.69 3.55
CA LEU A 80 7.78 20.60 4.07
C LEU A 80 7.17 21.90 4.66
N GLY A 81 5.94 21.85 5.15
CA GLY A 81 5.23 22.99 5.75
C GLY A 81 3.75 22.72 6.04
N LEU A 82 3.14 23.62 6.82
CA LEU A 82 1.72 23.63 7.17
C LEU A 82 0.88 23.85 5.91
N VAL A 83 0.38 22.77 5.32
CA VAL A 83 -0.55 22.82 4.20
C VAL A 83 -1.95 22.57 4.75
N ALA A 84 -2.81 23.58 4.67
CA ALA A 84 -4.25 23.35 4.84
C ALA A 84 -4.72 22.44 3.70
N VAL A 85 -5.14 21.23 4.07
CA VAL A 85 -5.67 20.21 3.17
C VAL A 85 -7.18 20.35 3.14
N ASP A 86 -7.75 20.43 1.95
CA ASP A 86 -9.17 20.40 1.65
C ASP A 86 -9.50 19.26 0.67
N ASP A 87 -10.76 19.14 0.27
CA ASP A 87 -11.23 18.05 -0.60
C ASP A 87 -10.61 18.03 -2.01
N ASN A 88 -9.92 19.11 -2.41
CA ASN A 88 -9.18 19.18 -3.67
C ASN A 88 -7.76 18.60 -3.55
N ASN A 89 -7.29 18.34 -2.34
CA ASN A 89 -6.05 17.61 -2.14
C ASN A 89 -6.30 16.12 -2.34
N LYS A 90 -5.51 15.46 -3.19
CA LYS A 90 -5.56 14.00 -3.39
C LYS A 90 -4.17 13.45 -3.73
N VAL A 91 -3.95 12.17 -3.45
CA VAL A 91 -2.86 11.41 -4.10
C VAL A 91 -3.46 10.48 -5.13
N ARG A 92 -2.91 10.51 -6.35
CA ARG A 92 -3.39 9.71 -7.48
C ARG A 92 -2.28 8.82 -7.98
N ILE A 93 -2.55 7.53 -8.09
CA ILE A 93 -1.61 6.52 -8.55
C ILE A 93 -2.09 6.02 -9.91
N ARG A 94 -1.32 6.31 -10.95
CA ARG A 94 -1.57 5.76 -12.29
C ARG A 94 -0.93 4.39 -12.43
N CYS A 95 -1.74 3.44 -12.84
CA CYS A 95 -1.35 2.05 -13.04
C CYS A 95 -0.96 1.76 -14.50
N GLU A 96 -0.27 0.64 -14.74
CA GLU A 96 0.15 0.23 -16.08
C GLU A 96 -1.05 -0.05 -17.00
N ASN A 97 -2.17 -0.54 -16.45
CA ASN A 97 -3.42 -0.73 -17.19
C ASN A 97 -4.21 0.56 -17.48
N GLY A 98 -3.69 1.74 -17.11
CA GLY A 98 -4.30 3.04 -17.37
C GLY A 98 -5.30 3.52 -16.30
N ASN A 99 -5.71 2.65 -15.37
CA ASN A 99 -6.57 3.03 -14.25
C ASN A 99 -5.84 3.95 -13.27
N ILE A 100 -6.62 4.73 -12.51
CA ILE A 100 -6.12 5.66 -11.50
C ILE A 100 -6.74 5.32 -10.16
N VAL A 101 -5.91 4.91 -9.21
CA VAL A 101 -6.30 4.74 -7.81
C VAL A 101 -6.15 6.08 -7.10
N VAL A 102 -7.17 6.49 -6.35
CA VAL A 102 -7.22 7.78 -5.66
C VAL A 102 -7.19 7.55 -4.16
N LEU A 103 -6.25 8.19 -3.48
CA LEU A 103 -6.17 8.24 -2.02
C LEU A 103 -6.59 9.63 -1.59
N ASP A 104 -7.64 9.68 -0.78
CA ASP A 104 -8.10 10.91 -0.16
C ASP A 104 -7.28 11.19 1.10
N TYR A 105 -7.05 12.46 1.39
CA TYR A 105 -6.39 12.83 2.64
C TYR A 105 -7.32 12.60 3.82
N GLU A 106 -6.76 12.09 4.93
CA GLU A 106 -7.51 11.95 6.18
C GLU A 106 -7.64 13.33 6.84
N THR A 107 -8.70 14.07 6.49
CA THR A 107 -9.00 15.40 7.03
C THR A 107 -9.48 15.32 8.48
N THR A 108 -8.58 15.06 9.43
CA THR A 108 -8.90 15.25 10.85
C THR A 108 -8.48 16.65 11.32
N PHE A 109 -9.28 17.67 11.01
CA PHE A 109 -9.27 18.92 11.78
C PHE A 109 -9.94 18.64 13.13
N SER A 110 -9.16 18.31 14.16
CA SER A 110 -9.67 18.44 15.52
C SER A 110 -9.78 19.94 15.85
N TYR A 111 -11.01 20.44 16.07
CA TYR A 111 -11.28 21.75 16.68
C TYR A 111 -10.66 21.91 18.10
N LYS A 112 -10.02 20.87 18.62
CA LYS A 112 -9.08 20.89 19.75
C LYS A 112 -7.68 20.49 19.29
N GLY A 113 -7.04 21.34 18.49
CA GLY A 113 -5.58 21.47 18.40
C GLY A 113 -4.74 20.22 18.10
N LYS A 114 -5.27 19.22 17.39
CA LYS A 114 -4.49 18.08 16.89
C LYS A 114 -5.04 17.61 15.55
N SER A 115 -4.56 18.23 14.48
CA SER A 115 -4.43 17.49 13.23
C SER A 115 -3.46 16.35 13.53
N PHE A 116 -3.89 15.09 13.47
CA PHE A 116 -2.96 13.97 13.55
C PHE A 116 -2.21 13.84 12.22
N GLY A 117 -1.53 14.91 11.80
CA GLY A 117 -0.22 14.73 11.18
C GLY A 117 0.67 14.15 12.27
N PHE A 118 1.43 13.11 11.98
CA PHE A 118 2.43 12.60 12.91
C PHE A 118 3.43 13.74 13.17
N MET A 119 3.23 14.51 14.25
CA MET A 119 4.18 15.52 14.70
C MET A 119 5.35 14.81 15.37
N GLY A 120 6.31 14.36 14.57
CA GLY A 120 7.62 13.88 14.99
C GLY A 120 8.70 14.65 14.26
N SER A 121 9.24 15.69 14.90
CA SER A 121 10.43 16.48 14.51
C SER A 121 10.42 17.10 13.08
N GLY A 122 10.13 18.40 13.00
CA GLY A 122 10.52 19.29 11.89
C GLY A 122 9.82 19.12 10.54
N ASN A 123 9.17 17.99 10.29
CA ASN A 123 8.47 17.67 9.05
C ASN A 123 7.06 17.16 9.37
N GLU A 124 6.03 17.73 8.74
CA GLU A 124 4.65 17.30 8.94
C GLU A 124 4.29 16.26 7.89
N ALA A 125 3.98 15.03 8.31
CA ALA A 125 3.48 13.99 7.42
C ALA A 125 1.95 14.05 7.36
N ILE A 126 1.42 14.11 6.13
CA ILE A 126 -0.02 14.08 5.86
C ILE A 126 -0.39 12.66 5.43
N LYS A 127 -1.33 12.05 6.15
CA LYS A 127 -1.83 10.71 5.87
C LYS A 127 -2.94 10.75 4.82
N CYS A 128 -2.81 9.90 3.80
CA CYS A 128 -3.81 9.65 2.77
C CYS A 128 -4.24 8.19 2.88
N ILE A 129 -5.53 7.93 2.65
CA ILE A 129 -6.08 6.58 2.73
C ILE A 129 -7.01 6.29 1.55
N ALA A 130 -7.07 5.04 1.14
CA ALA A 130 -8.10 4.52 0.24
C ALA A 130 -8.55 3.14 0.72
N ILE A 131 -9.86 2.93 0.86
CA ILE A 131 -10.42 1.59 0.94
C ILE A 131 -10.51 1.08 -0.50
N LEU A 132 -9.70 0.09 -0.84
CA LEU A 132 -9.57 -0.39 -2.21
C LEU A 132 -10.80 -1.19 -2.64
N THR A 133 -11.26 -0.91 -3.85
CA THR A 133 -12.20 -1.77 -4.58
C THR A 133 -11.46 -2.90 -5.29
N GLU A 134 -12.18 -3.88 -5.83
CA GLU A 134 -11.59 -4.95 -6.65
C GLU A 134 -10.85 -4.37 -7.87
N ALA A 135 -11.45 -3.37 -8.54
CA ALA A 135 -10.83 -2.69 -9.67
C ALA A 135 -9.54 -1.93 -9.28
N ASP A 136 -9.48 -1.35 -8.07
CA ASP A 136 -8.26 -0.71 -7.57
C ASP A 136 -7.17 -1.75 -7.31
N ILE A 137 -7.53 -2.89 -6.73
CA ILE A 137 -6.60 -3.99 -6.48
C ILE A 137 -6.04 -4.51 -7.80
N GLU A 138 -6.88 -4.82 -8.78
CA GLU A 138 -6.45 -5.26 -10.11
C GLU A 138 -5.54 -4.22 -10.79
N ALA A 139 -5.87 -2.94 -10.67
CA ALA A 139 -5.04 -1.86 -11.19
C ALA A 139 -3.66 -1.83 -10.53
N LEU A 140 -3.58 -1.87 -9.20
CA LEU A 140 -2.31 -1.89 -8.47
C LEU A 140 -1.47 -3.13 -8.80
N LEU A 141 -2.11 -4.29 -8.98
CA LEU A 141 -1.45 -5.54 -9.37
C LEU A 141 -0.89 -5.51 -10.80
N SER A 142 -1.45 -4.69 -11.69
CA SER A 142 -0.86 -4.43 -13.01
C SER A 142 0.48 -3.70 -12.95
N GLY A 143 0.79 -3.06 -11.82
CA GLY A 143 1.97 -2.21 -11.64
C GLY A 143 1.63 -0.73 -11.66
N ILE A 144 2.50 0.08 -11.05
CA ILE A 144 2.37 1.53 -10.98
C ILE A 144 3.43 2.19 -11.87
N ASN A 145 3.07 3.28 -12.55
CA ASN A 145 4.01 4.04 -13.38
C ASN A 145 4.23 5.48 -12.89
N MET A 146 3.22 6.09 -12.27
CA MET A 146 3.27 7.49 -11.84
C MET A 146 2.43 7.70 -10.60
N ILE A 147 2.94 8.53 -9.70
CA ILE A 147 2.22 9.03 -8.54
C ILE A 147 2.13 10.55 -8.68
N ARG A 148 0.94 11.08 -8.53
CA ARG A 148 0.66 12.51 -8.52
C ARG A 148 0.19 12.90 -7.14
N ILE A 149 0.82 13.92 -6.59
CA ILE A 149 0.41 14.58 -5.34
C ILE A 149 -0.25 15.89 -5.74
N GLU A 150 -1.55 16.02 -5.48
CA GLU A 150 -2.35 17.21 -5.76
C GLU A 150 -2.56 17.97 -4.45
N ILE A 151 -2.12 19.23 -4.42
CA ILE A 151 -2.30 20.13 -3.29
C ILE A 151 -2.98 21.41 -3.78
N LYS A 152 -4.24 21.62 -3.39
CA LYS A 152 -5.07 22.74 -3.89
C LYS A 152 -5.08 22.74 -5.43
N ASN A 153 -4.54 23.80 -6.05
CA ASN A 153 -4.49 23.95 -7.51
C ASN A 153 -3.14 23.52 -8.13
N GLU A 154 -2.23 22.98 -7.32
CA GLU A 154 -0.90 22.57 -7.75
C GLU A 154 -0.77 21.05 -7.71
N PHE A 155 0.10 20.51 -8.57
CA PHE A 155 0.43 19.09 -8.54
C PHE A 155 1.91 18.84 -8.80
N THR A 156 2.42 17.77 -8.20
CA THR A 156 3.74 17.22 -8.51
C THR A 156 3.61 15.78 -8.95
N ASN A 157 4.27 15.43 -10.06
CA ASN A 157 4.31 14.06 -10.58
C ASN A 157 5.65 13.40 -10.25
N PHE A 158 5.58 12.12 -9.91
CA PHE A 158 6.69 11.27 -9.53
C PHE A 158 6.60 9.97 -10.31
N ASN A 159 7.65 9.64 -11.06
CA ASN A 159 7.67 8.39 -11.82
C ASN A 159 8.06 7.24 -10.90
N ALA A 160 7.24 6.19 -10.88
CA ALA A 160 7.55 4.98 -10.15
C ALA A 160 8.57 4.14 -10.91
N SER A 161 9.59 3.64 -10.22
CA SER A 161 10.54 2.71 -10.83
C SER A 161 9.91 1.31 -10.96
N LYS A 162 10.43 0.49 -11.88
CA LYS A 162 10.02 -0.94 -11.95
C LYS A 162 10.25 -1.70 -10.65
N LYS A 163 11.28 -1.32 -9.89
CA LYS A 163 11.61 -1.91 -8.59
C LYS A 163 10.53 -1.56 -7.56
N ASP A 164 10.13 -0.30 -7.56
CA ASP A 164 9.07 0.25 -6.71
C ASP A 164 7.71 -0.41 -6.99
N ALA A 165 7.34 -0.54 -8.27
CA ALA A 165 6.12 -1.23 -8.68
C ALA A 165 6.09 -2.70 -8.21
N LYS A 166 7.18 -3.44 -8.44
CA LYS A 166 7.30 -4.83 -7.97
C LYS A 166 7.20 -4.95 -6.45
N LYS A 167 7.76 -4.00 -5.71
CA LYS A 167 7.69 -3.96 -4.25
C LYS A 167 6.25 -3.78 -3.78
N LEU A 168 5.50 -2.84 -4.36
CA LEU A 168 4.09 -2.62 -4.03
C LEU A 168 3.26 -3.88 -4.29
N ILE A 169 3.38 -4.47 -5.49
CA ILE A 169 2.65 -5.68 -5.89
C ILE A 169 2.89 -6.82 -4.90
N LYS A 170 4.16 -7.03 -4.52
CA LYS A 170 4.52 -8.09 -3.59
C LYS A 170 3.83 -7.92 -2.23
N ILE A 171 3.86 -6.72 -1.68
CA ILE A 171 3.28 -6.44 -0.35
C ILE A 171 1.74 -6.50 -0.42
N LEU A 172 1.13 -6.03 -1.51
CA LEU A 172 -0.31 -6.16 -1.73
C LEU A 172 -0.76 -7.62 -1.79
N ASN A 173 -0.01 -8.48 -2.50
CA ASN A 173 -0.31 -9.92 -2.55
C ASN A 173 -0.23 -10.59 -1.18
N GLU A 174 0.65 -10.14 -0.29
CA GLU A 174 0.79 -10.72 1.05
C GLU A 174 -0.43 -10.42 1.93
N ILE A 175 -0.97 -9.20 1.87
CA ILE A 175 -2.19 -8.88 2.61
C ILE A 175 -3.43 -9.55 1.99
N ILE A 176 -3.51 -9.64 0.66
CA ILE A 176 -4.58 -10.39 -0.03
C ILE A 176 -4.60 -11.84 0.45
N LYS A 177 -3.43 -12.49 0.48
CA LYS A 177 -3.29 -13.86 0.97
C LYS A 177 -3.81 -14.01 2.40
N LYS A 178 -3.54 -13.05 3.29
CA LYS A 178 -4.05 -13.11 4.67
C LYS A 178 -5.57 -12.98 4.74
N VAL A 179 -6.15 -12.09 3.95
CA VAL A 179 -7.61 -11.96 3.84
C VAL A 179 -8.26 -13.22 3.27
N GLU A 180 -7.61 -13.91 2.33
CA GLU A 180 -8.11 -15.16 1.76
C GLU A 180 -7.98 -16.36 2.71
N GLU A 181 -6.90 -16.41 3.50
CA GLU A 181 -6.70 -17.43 4.54
C GLU A 181 -7.75 -17.33 5.64
N ASP A 182 -8.15 -16.11 6.00
CA ASP A 182 -9.11 -15.83 7.06
C ASP A 182 -10.57 -16.16 6.67
N LYS A 183 -10.89 -16.15 5.37
CA LYS A 183 -12.21 -16.55 4.85
C LYS A 183 -12.46 -18.07 4.86
N LYS A 184 -11.43 -18.89 5.13
CA LYS A 184 -11.50 -20.36 5.07
C LYS A 184 -11.75 -20.98 6.42
#